data_AF-A0A7W9X7F3-F1
#
_entry.id   AF-A0A7W9X7F3-F1
#
_cell.length_a   1.000
_cell.length_b   1.000
_cell.length_c   1.000
_cell.angle_alpha   90.00
_cell.angle_beta   90.00
_cell.angle_gamma   90.00
#
_symmetry.space_group_name_H-M   'P 1'
#
loop_
_entity.id
_entity.type
_entity.pdbx_description
1 polymer ?
#
loop_
_entity_poly.entity_id
_entity_poly.type
_entity_poly.pdbx_seq_one_letter_code
_entity_poly.pdbx_strand_id
1 'polypeptide(L)'
;MSSSITLEEAYGRIKMSSFHDERLISDDTFAIFKLNGSIKKIDKRKRHSKYLTDNPSFGYNQGFFESIFESYNALKLDPMKTIEENTSNELSFAWEHNLSYEFYENMKSSVYHTEVLVVIGYSFPFFNRKLDKLIINEYMPKLNKVYFQAPDAENLKERFLAITDRISYQNLFLRKDENQFTFPNELDI
;
A
#
# COMPACT_ATOMS: atom_id res chain seq x y z
N MET A 1 34.62 3.05 1.76
CA MET A 1 33.85 3.91 0.82
C MET A 1 32.50 3.25 0.63
N SER A 2 31.44 3.82 1.19
CA SER A 2 30.08 3.33 0.95
C SER A 2 29.70 3.69 -0.48
N SER A 3 29.58 2.70 -1.37
CA SER A 3 29.04 2.91 -2.71
C SER A 3 27.59 3.35 -2.55
N SER A 4 27.28 4.60 -2.93
CA SER A 4 25.90 5.08 -2.97
C SER A 4 25.10 4.18 -3.90
N ILE A 5 24.09 3.50 -3.35
CA ILE A 5 23.13 2.73 -4.15
C ILE A 5 22.27 3.68 -4.97
N THR A 6 21.95 3.30 -6.20
CA THR A 6 20.98 4.02 -7.01
C THR A 6 19.57 3.83 -6.45
N LEU A 7 18.64 4.74 -6.77
CA LEU A 7 17.23 4.62 -6.36
C LEU A 7 16.61 3.32 -6.89
N GLU A 8 16.99 2.91 -8.10
CA GLU A 8 16.51 1.69 -8.75
C GLU A 8 17.05 0.42 -8.05
N GLU A 9 18.31 0.44 -7.63
CA GLU A 9 18.87 -0.62 -6.77
C GLU A 9 18.24 -0.64 -5.38
N ALA A 10 17.91 0.52 -4.81
CA ALA A 10 17.19 0.61 -3.54
C ALA A 10 15.79 0.01 -3.66
N TYR A 11 15.03 0.37 -4.69
CA TYR A 11 13.71 -0.23 -4.97
C TYR A 11 13.79 -1.73 -5.23
N GLY A 12 14.83 -2.21 -5.91
CA GLY A 12 15.06 -3.64 -6.10
C GLY A 12 15.36 -4.41 -4.81
N ARG A 13 15.90 -3.73 -3.79
CA ARG A 13 16.19 -4.31 -2.46
C ARG A 13 15.02 -4.22 -1.48
N ILE A 14 14.09 -3.30 -1.70
CA ILE A 14 12.88 -3.16 -0.88
C ILE A 14 11.92 -4.30 -1.20
N LYS A 15 11.54 -5.06 -0.18
CA LYS A 15 10.47 -6.07 -0.26
C LYS A 15 9.11 -5.39 -0.32
N MET A 16 8.78 -4.78 -1.46
CA MET A 16 7.46 -4.20 -1.71
C MET A 16 6.57 -5.20 -2.44
N SER A 17 5.33 -5.33 -1.98
CA SER A 17 4.24 -6.03 -2.68
C SER A 17 3.04 -5.11 -2.84
N SER A 18 2.40 -5.18 -4.00
CA SER A 18 1.18 -4.47 -4.33
C SER A 18 0.12 -5.46 -4.77
N PHE A 19 -1.16 -5.06 -4.73
CA PHE A 19 -2.30 -5.88 -5.16
C PHE A 19 -2.10 -6.58 -6.52
N HIS A 20 -1.42 -5.95 -7.47
CA HIS A 20 -1.17 -6.51 -8.80
C HIS A 20 0.15 -7.30 -8.92
N ASP A 21 0.89 -7.49 -7.83
CA ASP A 21 2.16 -8.23 -7.84
C ASP A 21 1.93 -9.68 -7.41
N GLU A 22 2.49 -10.63 -8.17
CA GLU A 22 2.52 -12.06 -7.79
C GLU A 22 3.61 -12.35 -6.72
N ARG A 23 4.08 -11.33 -5.99
CA ARG A 23 5.17 -11.49 -5.03
C ARG A 23 4.65 -11.90 -3.66
N LEU A 24 5.02 -13.11 -3.26
CA LEU A 24 4.91 -13.60 -1.90
C LEU A 24 5.98 -12.95 -1.02
N ILE A 25 5.55 -12.36 0.10
CA ILE A 25 6.44 -11.89 1.17
C ILE A 25 6.40 -12.95 2.27
N SER A 26 7.57 -13.40 2.71
CA SER A 26 7.67 -14.31 3.84
C SER A 26 7.30 -13.59 5.14
N ASP A 27 6.58 -14.30 6.01
CA ASP A 27 6.29 -13.87 7.38
C ASP A 27 7.60 -13.47 8.12
N ASP A 28 7.51 -12.49 9.02
CA ASP A 28 8.59 -11.99 9.89
C ASP A 28 9.78 -11.27 9.22
N THR A 29 9.60 -10.74 8.00
CA THR A 29 10.62 -9.85 7.40
C THR A 29 10.09 -8.45 7.16
N PHE A 30 10.98 -7.45 7.21
CA PHE A 30 10.60 -6.09 6.83
C PHE A 30 10.04 -6.09 5.41
N ALA A 31 8.82 -5.57 5.27
CA ALA A 31 8.11 -5.53 4.02
C ALA A 31 7.23 -4.29 3.90
N ILE A 32 6.95 -3.89 2.65
CA ILE A 32 6.10 -2.76 2.33
C ILE A 32 4.90 -3.28 1.54
N PHE A 33 3.71 -3.14 2.12
CA PHE A 33 2.46 -3.46 1.44
C PHE A 33 1.85 -2.19 0.86
N LYS A 34 1.80 -2.10 -0.47
CA LYS A 34 1.19 -0.97 -1.19
C LYS A 34 -0.30 -1.22 -1.36
N LEU A 35 -1.09 -0.56 -0.51
CA LEU A 35 -2.55 -0.63 -0.48
C LEU A 35 -3.24 0.34 -1.43
N ASN A 36 -2.57 1.45 -1.76
CA ASN A 36 -3.13 2.42 -2.68
C ASN A 36 -3.16 1.87 -4.11
N GLY A 37 -4.12 2.39 -4.86
CA GLY A 37 -4.30 2.13 -6.28
C GLY A 37 -2.99 2.25 -7.08
N SER A 38 -2.91 1.46 -8.14
CA SER A 38 -1.74 1.41 -9.02
C SER A 38 -2.17 1.47 -10.46
N ILE A 39 -1.31 2.04 -11.30
CA ILE A 39 -1.46 1.93 -12.75
C ILE A 39 -0.24 1.20 -13.28
N LYS A 40 -0.44 0.03 -13.88
CA LYS A 40 0.62 -0.70 -14.57
C LYS A 40 0.34 -0.79 -16.07
N LYS A 41 1.41 -1.04 -16.81
CA LYS A 41 1.43 -1.32 -18.25
C LYS A 41 1.87 -2.76 -18.46
N ILE A 42 1.05 -3.53 -19.16
CA ILE A 42 1.37 -4.89 -19.60
C ILE A 42 2.39 -4.80 -20.75
N ASP A 43 3.62 -5.30 -20.53
CA ASP A 43 4.51 -5.60 -21.65
C ASP A 43 4.11 -6.95 -22.26
N LYS A 44 3.34 -6.89 -23.36
CA LYS A 44 2.87 -8.07 -24.11
C LYS A 44 3.99 -8.99 -24.58
N ARG A 45 5.25 -8.50 -24.66
CA ARG A 45 6.40 -9.30 -25.09
C ARG A 45 7.09 -10.03 -23.94
N LYS A 46 6.93 -9.56 -22.70
CA LYS A 46 7.70 -10.05 -21.54
C LYS A 46 6.86 -10.72 -20.45
N ARG A 47 5.53 -10.78 -20.58
CA ARG A 47 4.61 -11.28 -19.51
C ARG A 47 4.83 -10.60 -18.15
N HIS A 48 5.40 -9.40 -18.15
CA HIS A 48 5.65 -8.63 -16.94
C HIS A 48 4.94 -7.29 -17.03
N SER A 49 4.21 -6.94 -15.98
CA SER A 49 3.60 -5.63 -15.77
C SER A 49 4.66 -4.67 -15.22
N LYS A 50 4.76 -3.44 -15.75
CA LYS A 50 5.59 -2.36 -15.17
C LYS A 50 4.72 -1.22 -14.70
N TYR A 51 5.03 -0.56 -13.58
CA TYR A 51 4.27 0.64 -13.19
C TYR A 51 4.50 1.77 -14.20
N LEU A 52 3.43 2.51 -14.52
CA LEU A 52 3.49 3.63 -15.46
C LEU A 52 4.37 4.79 -14.95
N THR A 53 4.52 4.91 -13.63
CA THR A 53 5.28 5.98 -12.96
C THR A 53 6.78 5.70 -12.84
N ASP A 54 7.24 4.48 -13.13
CA ASP A 54 8.65 4.09 -12.94
C ASP A 54 9.58 4.65 -14.03
N ASN A 55 9.06 5.42 -14.98
CA ASN A 55 9.86 6.09 -15.99
C ASN A 55 9.87 7.61 -15.77
N PRO A 56 10.79 8.14 -14.94
CA PRO A 56 10.88 9.58 -14.66
C PRO A 56 11.25 10.42 -15.90
N SER A 57 11.69 9.78 -16.99
CA SER A 57 11.96 10.43 -18.28
C SER A 57 10.72 10.61 -19.15
N PHE A 58 9.59 9.99 -18.78
CA PHE A 58 8.31 10.27 -19.42
C PHE A 58 7.79 11.61 -18.90
N GLY A 59 8.08 12.69 -19.63
CA GLY A 59 7.27 13.90 -19.50
C GLY A 59 5.80 13.52 -19.74
N TYR A 60 4.88 14.14 -18.99
CA TYR A 60 3.42 13.99 -19.17
C TYR A 60 2.98 14.57 -20.52
N ASN A 61 3.40 13.94 -21.62
CA ASN A 61 3.19 14.35 -22.98
C ASN A 61 2.05 13.53 -23.61
N GLN A 62 1.68 13.88 -24.84
CA GLN A 62 0.63 13.17 -25.57
C GLN A 62 0.86 11.65 -25.63
N GLY A 63 2.12 11.20 -25.80
CA GLY A 63 2.47 9.78 -25.83
C GLY A 63 2.23 9.05 -24.50
N PHE A 64 2.33 9.73 -23.36
CA PHE A 64 1.94 9.18 -22.06
C PHE A 64 0.43 8.90 -22.02
N PHE A 65 -0.39 9.89 -22.38
CA PHE A 65 -1.85 9.73 -22.40
C PHE A 65 -2.29 8.70 -23.44
N GLU A 66 -1.69 8.70 -24.63
CA GLU A 66 -1.89 7.66 -25.63
C GLU A 66 -1.58 6.28 -25.07
N SER A 67 -0.51 6.11 -24.27
CA SER A 67 -0.20 4.82 -23.65
C SER A 67 -1.22 4.38 -22.58
N ILE A 68 -1.84 5.33 -21.86
CA ILE A 68 -2.95 5.04 -20.93
C ILE A 68 -4.18 4.61 -21.73
N PHE A 69 -4.54 5.35 -22.77
CA PHE A 69 -5.67 5.02 -23.65
C PHE A 69 -5.45 3.71 -24.38
N GLU A 70 -4.25 3.42 -24.84
CA GLU A 70 -3.87 2.13 -25.42
C GLU A 70 -3.99 1.01 -24.40
N SER A 71 -3.58 1.22 -23.15
CA SER A 71 -3.72 0.21 -22.08
C SER A 71 -5.19 -0.06 -21.76
N TYR A 72 -6.01 0.98 -21.76
CA TYR A 72 -7.47 0.88 -21.59
C TYR A 72 -8.15 0.20 -22.79
N ASN A 73 -7.75 0.54 -24.02
CA ASN A 73 -8.28 -0.04 -25.26
C ASN A 73 -7.70 -1.44 -25.56
N ALA A 74 -6.56 -1.79 -24.97
CA ALA A 74 -5.92 -3.10 -25.12
C ALA A 74 -6.65 -4.21 -24.36
N LEU A 75 -7.75 -3.89 -23.67
CA LEU A 75 -8.83 -4.82 -23.30
C LEU A 75 -9.47 -5.39 -24.59
N LYS A 76 -8.68 -6.08 -25.41
CA LYS A 76 -9.20 -6.99 -26.41
C LYS A 76 -9.68 -8.21 -25.63
N LEU A 77 -10.98 -8.46 -25.68
CA LEU A 77 -11.60 -9.68 -25.19
C LEU A 77 -10.84 -10.88 -25.80
N ASP A 78 -10.05 -11.56 -24.99
CA ASP A 78 -9.53 -12.89 -25.28
C ASP A 78 -10.73 -13.85 -25.14
N PRO A 79 -11.20 -14.45 -26.24
CA PRO A 79 -12.39 -15.30 -26.20
C PRO A 79 -12.20 -16.57 -25.34
N MET A 80 -10.96 -16.88 -24.91
CA MET A 80 -10.67 -17.99 -24.00
C MET A 80 -10.68 -17.59 -22.52
N LYS A 81 -10.83 -16.29 -22.22
CA LYS A 81 -10.93 -15.75 -20.87
C LYS A 81 -12.36 -15.37 -20.54
N THR A 82 -12.73 -15.47 -19.27
CA THR A 82 -13.99 -14.93 -18.76
C THR A 82 -14.06 -13.42 -18.99
N ILE A 83 -15.27 -12.85 -18.96
CA ILE A 83 -15.43 -11.40 -19.06
C ILE A 83 -14.60 -10.70 -17.97
N GLU A 84 -14.59 -11.23 -16.75
CA GLU A 84 -13.81 -10.72 -15.62
C GLU A 84 -12.30 -10.68 -15.90
N GLU A 85 -11.73 -11.79 -16.40
CA GLU A 85 -10.31 -11.90 -16.78
C GLU A 85 -9.93 -11.05 -18.00
N ASN A 86 -10.90 -10.69 -18.84
CA ASN A 86 -10.70 -9.81 -19.99
C ASN A 86 -10.84 -8.33 -19.66
N THR A 87 -11.61 -8.02 -18.62
CA THR A 87 -11.86 -6.65 -18.14
C THR A 87 -10.86 -6.20 -17.08
N SER A 88 -9.90 -7.06 -16.68
CA SER A 88 -8.86 -6.69 -15.72
C SER A 88 -7.96 -5.61 -16.31
N ASN A 89 -8.26 -4.35 -16.00
CA ASN A 89 -7.36 -3.24 -16.22
C ASN A 89 -6.31 -3.25 -15.09
N GLU A 90 -5.06 -2.93 -15.40
CA GLU A 90 -4.03 -2.77 -14.36
C GLU A 90 -4.09 -1.38 -13.69
N LEU A 91 -5.22 -0.68 -13.87
CA LEU A 91 -5.61 0.50 -13.11
C LEU A 91 -6.43 -0.01 -11.93
N SER A 92 -5.89 0.09 -10.73
CA SER A 92 -6.64 -0.11 -9.50
C SER A 92 -6.74 1.18 -8.72
N PHE A 93 -7.85 1.35 -8.01
CA PHE A 93 -8.00 2.36 -6.98
C PHE A 93 -7.89 1.75 -5.59
N ALA A 94 -7.55 2.59 -4.61
CA ALA A 94 -7.36 2.18 -3.21
C ALA A 94 -8.64 1.64 -2.53
N TRP A 95 -9.81 1.69 -3.18
CA TRP A 95 -11.11 1.23 -2.68
C TRP A 95 -11.68 0.04 -3.47
N GLU A 96 -11.06 -0.36 -4.58
CA GLU A 96 -11.47 -1.49 -5.40
C GLU A 96 -10.95 -2.79 -4.78
N HIS A 97 -11.65 -3.27 -3.75
CA HIS A 97 -11.21 -4.42 -2.97
C HIS A 97 -11.92 -5.70 -3.40
N ASN A 98 -11.20 -6.57 -4.10
CA ASN A 98 -11.50 -8.00 -4.07
C ASN A 98 -10.68 -8.65 -2.95
N LEU A 99 -11.31 -8.83 -1.78
CA LEU A 99 -10.65 -9.33 -0.57
C LEU A 99 -10.25 -10.81 -0.66
N SER A 100 -10.61 -11.52 -1.74
CA SER A 100 -10.24 -12.90 -1.99
C SER A 100 -8.82 -13.06 -2.56
N TYR A 101 -8.10 -11.96 -2.77
CA TYR A 101 -6.75 -11.98 -3.32
C TYR A 101 -5.73 -12.43 -2.27
N GLU A 102 -4.81 -13.31 -2.68
CA GLU A 102 -3.67 -13.81 -1.88
C GLU A 102 -2.86 -12.69 -1.21
N PHE A 103 -2.82 -11.52 -1.85
CA PHE A 103 -2.25 -10.28 -1.29
C PHE A 103 -2.78 -9.93 0.11
N TYR A 104 -4.09 -10.03 0.33
CA TYR A 104 -4.70 -9.66 1.60
C TYR A 104 -4.41 -10.69 2.70
N GLU A 105 -4.35 -11.97 2.36
CA GLU A 105 -3.96 -13.01 3.32
C GLU A 105 -2.48 -12.88 3.73
N ASN A 106 -1.58 -12.57 2.79
CA ASN A 106 -0.16 -12.31 3.10
C ASN A 106 0.03 -11.06 3.96
N MET A 107 -0.73 -10.00 3.68
CA MET A 107 -0.71 -8.81 4.53
C MET A 107 -1.22 -9.15 5.93
N LYS A 108 -2.32 -9.89 6.03
CA LYS A 108 -2.92 -10.31 7.30
C LYS A 108 -1.93 -11.13 8.13
N SER A 109 -1.25 -12.12 7.54
CA SER A 109 -0.22 -12.89 8.26
C SER A 109 0.90 -11.99 8.76
N SER A 110 1.38 -11.07 7.92
CA SER A 110 2.49 -10.16 8.22
C SER A 110 2.19 -9.17 9.35
N VAL A 111 0.92 -8.77 9.53
CA VAL A 111 0.52 -7.81 10.57
C VAL A 111 -0.17 -8.45 11.78
N TYR A 112 -0.38 -9.76 11.77
CA TYR A 112 -1.18 -10.48 12.77
C TYR A 112 -0.69 -10.29 14.22
N HIS A 113 0.62 -10.22 14.40
CA HIS A 113 1.25 -10.04 15.70
C HIS A 113 1.57 -8.59 16.05
N THR A 114 1.11 -7.62 15.27
CA THR A 114 1.34 -6.19 15.54
C THR A 114 0.74 -5.78 16.88
N GLU A 115 1.58 -5.28 17.79
CA GLU A 115 1.16 -4.71 19.09
C GLU A 115 1.19 -3.18 19.07
N VAL A 116 2.10 -2.60 18.28
CA VAL A 116 2.33 -1.16 18.15
C VAL A 116 2.25 -0.73 16.69
N LEU A 117 1.47 0.31 16.41
CA LEU A 117 1.33 0.92 15.09
C LEU A 117 1.86 2.36 15.10
N VAL A 118 2.66 2.72 14.08
CA VAL A 118 3.04 4.12 13.82
C VAL A 118 2.38 4.58 12.54
N VAL A 119 1.57 5.63 12.62
CA VAL A 119 0.85 6.23 11.50
C VAL A 119 1.55 7.53 11.13
N ILE A 120 2.13 7.62 9.93
CA ILE A 120 2.91 8.79 9.48
C ILE A 120 2.19 9.39 8.27
N GLY A 121 1.69 10.63 8.42
CA GLY A 121 1.11 11.40 7.30
C GLY A 121 -0.12 10.77 6.62
N TYR A 122 -0.85 9.86 7.29
CA TYR A 122 -2.04 9.22 6.74
C TYR A 122 -3.33 9.78 7.36
N SER A 123 -4.20 10.32 6.50
CA SER A 123 -5.35 11.14 6.91
C SER A 123 -6.64 10.37 7.21
N PHE A 124 -6.62 9.03 7.11
CA PHE A 124 -7.80 8.16 7.20
C PHE A 124 -8.98 8.62 6.31
N PRO A 125 -8.75 8.75 4.99
CA PRO A 125 -9.75 9.25 4.07
C PRO A 125 -10.99 8.35 4.05
N PHE A 126 -12.17 8.95 3.84
CA PHE A 126 -13.44 8.23 3.88
C PHE A 126 -13.49 7.02 2.94
N PHE A 127 -12.90 7.13 1.74
CA PHE A 127 -12.88 6.06 0.75
C PHE A 127 -12.13 4.81 1.20
N ASN A 128 -11.12 4.94 2.08
CA ASN A 128 -10.33 3.81 2.58
C ASN A 128 -10.94 3.19 3.84
N ARG A 129 -12.06 3.73 4.36
CA ARG A 129 -12.62 3.37 5.67
C ARG A 129 -12.89 1.87 5.83
N LYS A 130 -13.32 1.18 4.76
CA LYS A 130 -13.57 -0.27 4.79
C LYS A 130 -12.27 -1.04 5.02
N LEU A 131 -11.21 -0.69 4.28
CA LEU A 131 -9.91 -1.33 4.40
C LEU A 131 -9.22 -0.97 5.72
N ASP A 132 -9.27 0.30 6.13
CA ASP A 132 -8.72 0.75 7.42
C ASP A 132 -9.34 -0.05 8.57
N LYS A 133 -10.68 -0.20 8.56
CA LYS A 133 -11.39 -1.02 9.56
C LYS A 133 -10.98 -2.48 9.53
N LEU A 134 -10.88 -3.08 8.34
CA LEU A 134 -10.47 -4.46 8.17
C LEU A 134 -9.07 -4.71 8.75
N ILE A 135 -8.10 -3.87 8.38
CA ILE A 135 -6.71 -4.02 8.83
C ILE A 135 -6.62 -3.83 10.35
N ILE A 136 -7.16 -2.72 10.86
CA ILE A 136 -7.00 -2.33 12.27
C ILE A 136 -7.79 -3.27 13.19
N ASN A 137 -9.02 -3.63 12.83
CA ASN A 137 -9.90 -4.38 13.73
C ASN A 137 -9.80 -5.90 13.55
N GLU A 138 -9.50 -6.39 12.35
CA GLU A 138 -9.51 -7.83 12.06
C GLU A 138 -8.09 -8.38 11.87
N TYR A 139 -7.20 -7.67 11.17
CA TYR A 139 -5.89 -8.21 10.83
C TYR A 139 -4.85 -7.98 11.93
N MET A 140 -5.02 -6.96 12.77
CA MET A 140 -4.11 -6.65 13.89
C MET A 140 -4.78 -6.89 15.25
N PRO A 141 -5.15 -8.14 15.60
CA PRO A 141 -5.92 -8.40 16.82
C PRO A 141 -5.17 -8.09 18.12
N LYS A 142 -3.84 -7.97 18.10
CA LYS A 142 -3.02 -7.63 19.28
C LYS A 142 -2.69 -6.14 19.40
N LEU A 143 -3.12 -5.32 18.42
CA LEU A 143 -2.80 -3.90 18.41
C LEU A 143 -3.37 -3.22 19.65
N ASN A 144 -2.50 -2.62 20.45
CA ASN A 144 -2.87 -2.00 21.71
C ASN A 144 -2.32 -0.57 21.85
N LYS A 145 -1.39 -0.15 20.98
CA LYS A 145 -0.71 1.14 21.04
C LYS A 145 -0.55 1.75 19.66
N VAL A 146 -0.82 3.06 19.54
CA VAL A 146 -0.71 3.78 18.26
C VAL A 146 -0.03 5.13 18.45
N TYR A 147 0.94 5.42 17.58
CA TYR A 147 1.57 6.72 17.45
C TYR A 147 1.07 7.41 16.18
N PHE A 148 0.66 8.67 16.27
CA PHE A 148 0.26 9.50 15.13
C PHE A 148 1.31 10.57 14.90
N GLN A 149 2.01 10.49 13.76
CA GLN A 149 3.01 11.45 13.33
C GLN A 149 2.48 12.30 12.17
N ALA A 150 2.12 13.54 12.48
CA ALA A 150 1.70 14.55 11.51
C ALA A 150 1.63 15.95 12.16
N PRO A 151 1.71 17.04 11.38
CA PRO A 151 1.42 18.38 11.89
C PRO A 151 0.02 18.50 12.52
N ASP A 152 -0.94 17.72 12.01
CA ASP A 152 -2.33 17.67 12.46
C ASP A 152 -2.68 16.36 13.20
N ALA A 153 -1.73 15.78 13.94
CA ALA A 153 -1.89 14.48 14.62
C ALA A 153 -3.17 14.36 15.47
N GLU A 154 -3.67 15.44 16.09
CA GLU A 154 -4.95 15.45 16.79
C GLU A 154 -6.13 15.06 15.88
N ASN A 155 -6.22 15.65 14.68
CA ASN A 155 -7.28 15.34 13.71
C ASN A 155 -7.17 13.88 13.24
N LEU A 156 -5.94 13.36 13.09
CA LEU A 156 -5.72 11.97 12.73
C LEU A 156 -6.24 11.02 13.81
N LYS A 157 -5.94 11.33 15.08
CA LYS A 157 -6.42 10.56 16.23
C LYS A 157 -7.94 10.54 16.29
N GLU A 158 -8.62 11.66 16.05
CA GLU A 158 -10.09 11.70 16.00
C GLU A 158 -10.66 10.81 14.87
N ARG A 159 -10.08 10.89 13.68
CA ARG A 159 -10.52 10.06 12.54
C ARG A 159 -10.27 8.58 12.76
N PHE A 160 -9.18 8.23 13.43
CA PHE A 160 -8.83 6.88 13.83
C PHE A 160 -9.81 6.30 14.85
N LEU A 161 -10.26 7.11 15.83
CA LEU A 161 -11.29 6.69 16.78
C LEU A 161 -12.63 6.37 16.09
N ALA A 162 -12.90 6.95 14.92
CA ALA A 162 -14.05 6.58 14.09
C ALA A 162 -13.83 5.28 13.26
N ILE A 163 -12.65 4.67 13.33
CA ILE A 163 -12.31 3.38 12.72
C ILE A 163 -12.38 2.26 13.74
N THR A 164 -11.91 2.50 14.96
CA THR A 164 -11.84 1.51 16.03
C THR A 164 -12.10 2.14 17.40
N ASP A 165 -12.79 1.40 18.26
CA ASP A 165 -13.01 1.68 19.69
C ASP A 165 -12.24 0.70 20.60
N ARG A 166 -11.53 -0.29 20.01
CA ARG A 166 -10.81 -1.33 20.76
C ARG A 166 -9.60 -0.83 21.52
N ILE A 167 -9.00 0.27 21.06
CA ILE A 167 -7.73 0.80 21.61
C ILE A 167 -8.07 1.94 22.55
N SER A 168 -7.67 1.79 23.81
CA SER A 168 -7.96 2.80 24.83
C SER A 168 -7.25 4.12 24.54
N TYR A 169 -7.92 5.23 24.84
CA TYR A 169 -7.46 6.59 24.51
C TYR A 169 -6.05 6.92 25.04
N GLN A 170 -5.68 6.36 26.19
CA GLN A 170 -4.36 6.52 26.82
C GLN A 170 -3.22 5.87 26.04
N ASN A 171 -3.52 4.94 25.13
CA ASN A 171 -2.53 4.28 24.27
C ASN A 171 -2.40 4.92 22.88
N LEU A 172 -3.00 6.10 22.69
CA LEU A 172 -2.98 6.87 21.45
C LEU A 172 -2.11 8.12 21.62
N PHE A 173 -0.89 8.06 21.10
CA PHE A 173 0.17 9.05 21.29
C PHE A 173 0.32 9.97 20.09
N LEU A 174 0.52 11.26 20.34
CA LEU A 174 0.68 12.27 19.30
C LEU A 174 2.16 12.66 19.15
N ARG A 175 2.62 12.79 17.91
CA ARG A 175 3.95 13.25 17.51
C ARG A 175 3.80 14.29 16.41
N LYS A 176 4.18 15.54 16.70
CA LYS A 176 4.12 16.65 15.72
C LYS A 176 5.46 16.95 15.04
N ASP A 177 6.52 16.29 15.49
CA ASP A 177 7.84 16.45 14.88
C ASP A 177 7.85 15.81 13.49
N GLU A 178 8.31 16.55 12.50
CA GLU A 178 8.41 16.12 11.10
C GLU A 178 9.85 15.84 10.68
N ASN A 179 10.82 16.15 11.55
CA ASN A 179 12.24 16.11 11.19
C ASN A 179 12.84 14.70 11.24
N GLN A 180 12.16 13.75 11.89
CA GLN A 180 12.61 12.36 12.04
C GLN A 180 11.43 11.42 12.13
N PHE A 181 11.55 10.19 11.63
CA PHE A 181 10.49 9.19 11.78
C PHE A 181 10.33 8.77 13.24
N THR A 182 9.08 8.60 13.67
CA THR A 182 8.78 8.10 15.00
C THR A 182 9.15 6.62 15.09
N PHE A 183 10.07 6.30 15.99
CA PHE A 183 10.34 4.94 16.41
C PHE A 183 9.57 4.65 17.70
N PRO A 184 8.82 3.54 17.78
CA PRO A 184 8.22 3.06 19.02
C PRO A 184 9.31 2.86 20.08
N ASN A 185 9.03 3.29 21.31
CA ASN A 185 9.98 3.11 22.42
C ASN A 185 10.14 1.62 22.80
N GLU A 186 9.23 0.77 22.36
CA GLU A 186 9.19 -0.67 22.61
C GLU A 186 10.17 -1.44 21.72
N LEU A 187 10.63 -0.82 20.63
CA LEU A 187 11.71 -1.33 19.80
C LEU A 187 13.02 -0.86 20.44
N ASP A 188 13.47 -1.54 21.49
CA ASP A 188 14.86 -1.45 21.93
C ASP A 188 15.73 -2.06 20.81
N ILE A 189 16.36 -1.19 20.00
CA ILE A 189 17.35 -1.56 18.98
C ILE A 189 18.75 -1.31 19.53
#